data_AF-A0A2V6UJK1-F1
#
_entry.id   AF-A0A2V6UJK1-F1
#
_cell.length_a   1.000
_cell.length_b   1.000
_cell.length_c   1.000
_cell.angle_alpha   90.00
_cell.angle_beta   90.00
_cell.angle_gamma   90.00
#
_symmetry.space_group_name_H-M   'P 1'
#
loop_
_entity.id
_entity.type
_entity.pdbx_description
1 polymer ?
#
loop_
_entity_poly.entity_id
_entity_poly.type
_entity_poly.pdbx_seq_one_letter_code
_entity_poly.pdbx_strand_id
1 'polypeptide(L)'
;MREERPADRRSLLTAALGFALVDAAAPELSLVRAWLGTWSGLGLVAAGMARQGYDLSLTRYDERGWRATFYVSGMEHSATGATGSAFESTPWLAVQRAAWETLRAGRSGL
;
A
#
# COMPACT_ATOMS: atom_id res chain seq x y z
N MET A 1 17.07 -27.60 -13.07
CA MET A 1 15.88 -27.29 -12.26
C MET A 1 16.18 -26.01 -11.51
N ARG A 2 15.62 -24.87 -11.91
CA ARG A 2 15.83 -23.61 -11.17
C ARG A 2 14.85 -23.62 -10.01
N GLU A 3 15.35 -23.67 -8.78
CA GLU A 3 14.53 -23.41 -7.60
C GLU A 3 14.01 -21.98 -7.69
N GLU A 4 12.70 -21.83 -7.85
CA GLU A 4 12.05 -20.54 -7.68
C GLU A 4 12.22 -20.15 -6.22
N ARG A 5 13.17 -19.26 -5.94
CA ARG A 5 13.24 -18.62 -4.63
C ARG A 5 11.90 -17.91 -4.42
N PRO A 6 11.16 -18.21 -3.34
CA PRO A 6 9.87 -17.59 -3.09
C PRO A 6 10.03 -16.08 -3.20
N ALA A 7 9.21 -15.45 -4.03
CA ALA A 7 9.31 -14.03 -4.30
C ALA A 7 9.32 -13.26 -2.98
N ASP A 8 10.25 -12.31 -2.86
CA ASP A 8 10.34 -11.46 -1.68
C ASP A 8 8.98 -10.83 -1.38
N ARG A 9 8.52 -10.94 -0.13
CA ARG A 9 7.18 -10.50 0.29
C ARG A 9 6.98 -9.01 0.06
N ARG A 10 8.06 -8.20 0.08
CA ARG A 10 8.00 -6.78 -0.28
C ARG A 10 7.75 -6.62 -1.76
N SER A 11 8.50 -7.32 -2.59
CA SER A 11 8.32 -7.31 -4.05
C SER A 11 6.92 -7.75 -4.48
N LEU A 12 6.33 -8.77 -3.85
CA LEU A 12 4.95 -9.19 -4.12
C LEU A 12 3.92 -8.11 -3.76
N LEU A 13 4.08 -7.47 -2.59
CA LEU A 13 3.22 -6.36 -2.17
C LEU A 13 3.33 -5.19 -3.14
N THR A 14 4.54 -4.82 -3.54
CA THR A 14 4.78 -3.77 -4.55
C THR A 14 4.12 -4.13 -5.88
N ALA A 15 4.26 -5.37 -6.38
CA ALA A 15 3.64 -5.79 -7.62
C ALA A 15 2.10 -5.72 -7.55
N ALA A 16 1.49 -6.23 -6.47
CA ALA A 16 0.04 -6.19 -6.28
C ALA A 16 -0.50 -4.75 -6.27
N LEU A 17 0.18 -3.83 -5.57
CA LEU A 17 -0.17 -2.40 -5.56
C LEU A 17 0.00 -1.77 -6.94
N GLY A 18 1.07 -2.10 -7.67
CA GLY A 18 1.29 -1.64 -9.04
C GLY A 18 0.18 -2.07 -9.99
N PHE A 19 -0.25 -3.34 -9.91
CA PHE A 19 -1.37 -3.85 -10.71
C PHE A 19 -2.72 -3.24 -10.32
N ALA A 20 -2.93 -2.91 -9.05
CA ALA A 20 -4.14 -2.22 -8.61
C ALA A 20 -4.23 -0.78 -9.12
N LEU A 21 -3.08 -0.09 -9.21
CA LEU A 21 -3.01 1.34 -9.53
C LEU A 21 -2.76 1.64 -11.01
N VAL A 22 -2.43 0.64 -11.83
CA VAL A 22 -2.20 0.87 -13.27
C VAL A 22 -3.53 1.12 -13.99
N ASP A 23 -3.56 2.21 -14.75
CA ASP A 23 -4.71 2.59 -15.58
C ASP A 23 -4.66 1.83 -16.92
N ALA A 24 -5.07 0.57 -16.87
CA ALA A 24 -5.16 -0.29 -18.03
C ALA A 24 -6.41 -1.17 -17.98
N ALA A 25 -7.06 -1.29 -19.14
CA ALA A 25 -8.24 -2.11 -19.35
C ALA A 25 -7.84 -3.57 -19.66
N ALA A 26 -7.45 -4.30 -18.61
CA ALA A 26 -7.25 -5.75 -18.66
C ALA A 26 -8.13 -6.45 -17.62
N PRO A 27 -8.80 -7.57 -17.97
CA PRO A 27 -9.70 -8.27 -17.05
C PRO A 27 -8.98 -8.79 -15.80
N GLU A 28 -7.72 -9.21 -15.92
CA GLU A 28 -6.89 -9.67 -14.82
C GLU A 28 -6.65 -8.55 -13.79
N LEU A 29 -6.44 -7.32 -14.26
CA LEU A 29 -6.27 -6.16 -13.39
C LEU A 29 -7.57 -5.79 -12.67
N SER A 30 -8.70 -5.98 -13.33
CA SER A 30 -10.01 -5.77 -12.72
C SER A 30 -10.27 -6.74 -11.56
N LEU A 31 -9.79 -7.99 -11.64
CA LEU A 31 -9.85 -8.94 -10.53
C LEU A 31 -9.00 -8.46 -9.34
N VAL A 32 -7.78 -7.99 -9.59
CA VAL A 32 -6.90 -7.45 -8.54
C VAL A 32 -7.52 -6.22 -7.88
N ARG A 33 -8.06 -5.28 -8.68
CA ARG A 33 -8.76 -4.09 -8.17
C ARG A 33 -10.00 -4.45 -7.36
N ALA A 34 -10.80 -5.41 -7.83
CA ALA A 34 -11.98 -5.88 -7.11
C ALA A 34 -11.62 -6.52 -5.78
N TRP A 35 -10.57 -7.36 -5.76
CA TRP A 35 -10.08 -8.00 -4.54
C TRP A 35 -9.53 -6.99 -3.52
N LEU A 36 -8.62 -6.11 -3.95
CA LEU A 36 -8.02 -5.09 -3.09
C LEU A 36 -8.94 -3.90 -2.78
N GLY A 37 -10.06 -3.78 -3.50
CA GLY A 37 -11.11 -2.78 -3.30
C GLY A 37 -12.12 -3.13 -2.19
N THR A 38 -11.74 -4.00 -1.26
CA THR A 38 -12.57 -4.45 -0.14
C THR A 38 -11.90 -4.13 1.20
N TRP A 39 -12.66 -4.17 2.31
CA TRP A 39 -12.08 -4.03 3.64
C TRP A 39 -11.05 -5.13 3.97
N SER A 40 -11.29 -6.36 3.52
CA SER A 40 -10.32 -7.45 3.65
C SER A 40 -9.05 -7.16 2.84
N GLY A 41 -9.19 -6.67 1.60
CA GLY A 41 -8.08 -6.24 0.77
C GLY A 41 -7.25 -5.12 1.41
N LEU A 42 -7.91 -4.12 1.99
CA LEU A 42 -7.27 -3.07 2.77
C LEU A 42 -6.47 -3.64 3.95
N GLY A 43 -7.06 -4.56 4.71
CA GLY A 43 -6.38 -5.25 5.81
C GLY A 43 -5.15 -6.04 5.36
N LEU A 44 -5.19 -6.66 4.18
CA LEU A 44 -4.02 -7.35 3.61
C LEU A 44 -2.89 -6.39 3.25
N VAL A 45 -3.20 -5.20 2.70
CA VAL A 45 -2.20 -4.16 2.45
C VAL A 45 -1.61 -3.64 3.76
N ALA A 46 -2.46 -3.36 4.76
CA ALA A 46 -2.01 -2.89 6.08
C ALA A 46 -1.10 -3.90 6.78
N ALA A 47 -1.50 -5.18 6.86
CA ALA A 47 -0.66 -6.24 7.40
C ALA A 47 0.62 -6.43 6.56
N GLY A 48 0.52 -6.22 5.24
CA GLY A 48 1.65 -6.22 4.34
C GLY A 48 2.70 -5.18 4.70
N MET A 49 2.26 -3.95 4.91
CA MET A 49 3.09 -2.80 5.28
C MET A 49 3.65 -2.93 6.70
N ALA A 50 2.87 -3.40 7.67
CA ALA A 50 3.33 -3.65 9.05
C ALA A 50 4.51 -4.62 9.09
N ARG A 51 4.49 -5.69 8.28
CA ARG A 51 5.62 -6.61 8.13
C ARG A 51 6.87 -5.97 7.53
N GLN A 52 6.73 -4.84 6.83
CA GLN A 52 7.85 -4.05 6.31
C GLN A 52 8.27 -2.93 7.26
N GLY A 53 7.73 -2.89 8.48
CA GLY A 53 8.04 -1.86 9.47
C GLY A 53 7.33 -0.54 9.20
N TYR A 54 6.08 -0.57 8.74
CA TYR A 54 5.25 0.62 8.62
C TYR A 54 3.89 0.50 9.30
N ASP A 55 3.54 1.50 10.10
CA ASP A 55 2.24 1.63 10.77
C ASP A 55 1.30 2.51 9.94
N LEU A 56 0.00 2.19 9.96
CA LEU A 56 -1.05 2.89 9.19
C LEU A 56 -1.91 3.79 10.09
N SER A 57 -2.03 5.06 9.70
CA SER A 57 -3.14 5.93 10.10
C SER A 57 -4.13 6.06 8.94
N LEU A 58 -5.41 5.76 9.20
CA LEU A 58 -6.49 5.92 8.24
C LEU A 58 -7.60 6.77 8.86
N THR A 59 -7.94 7.88 8.21
CA THR A 59 -8.94 8.83 8.70
C THR A 59 -9.98 9.12 7.63
N ARG A 60 -11.26 9.06 8.00
CA ARG A 60 -12.38 9.48 7.15
C ARG A 60 -12.70 10.96 7.40
N TYR A 61 -12.89 11.71 6.33
CA TYR A 61 -13.35 13.11 6.35
C TYR A 61 -14.74 13.22 5.74
N ASP A 62 -15.72 12.52 6.34
CA ASP A 62 -17.12 12.46 5.88
C ASP A 62 -17.27 12.17 4.37
N GLU A 63 -17.91 13.09 3.64
CA GLU A 63 -18.14 13.06 2.18
C GLU A 63 -16.87 13.44 1.39
N ARG A 64 -15.87 14.05 2.03
CA ARG A 64 -14.67 14.57 1.34
C ARG A 64 -13.71 13.45 0.94
N GLY A 65 -13.77 12.30 1.62
CA GLY A 65 -12.94 11.14 1.32
C GLY A 65 -12.13 10.64 2.51
N TRP A 66 -11.01 10.00 2.21
CA TRP A 66 -10.18 9.26 3.15
C TRP A 66 -8.73 9.67 3.01
N ARG A 67 -8.05 9.88 4.14
CA ARG A 67 -6.60 10.03 4.21
C ARG A 67 -5.98 8.77 4.76
N ALA A 68 -5.02 8.20 4.04
CA ALA A 68 -4.13 7.18 4.55
C ALA A 68 -2.72 7.76 4.69
N THR A 69 -2.03 7.44 5.77
CA THR A 69 -0.62 7.77 5.96
C THR A 69 0.10 6.58 6.58
N PHE A 70 1.24 6.22 5.99
CA PHE A 70 2.17 5.24 6.55
C PHE A 70 3.37 5.93 7.17
N TYR A 71 3.80 5.42 8.33
CA TYR A 71 4.96 5.89 9.07
C TYR A 71 5.88 4.71 9.35
N VAL A 72 7.19 4.93 9.46
CA VAL A 72 8.11 3.89 9.94
C VAL A 72 7.70 3.48 11.35
N SER A 73 7.50 2.19 11.58
CA SER A 73 7.12 1.64 12.88
C SER A 73 8.23 1.88 13.92
N GLY A 74 7.86 2.31 15.12
CA GLY A 74 8.80 2.61 16.20
C GLY A 74 8.23 3.61 17.20
N MET A 75 8.83 3.70 18.40
CA MET A 75 8.40 4.63 19.46
C MET A 75 8.54 6.10 19.07
N GLU A 76 9.46 6.40 18.15
CA GLU A 76 9.58 7.70 17.54
C GLU A 76 8.75 7.71 16.25
N HIS A 77 7.47 8.06 16.34
CA HIS A 77 6.73 8.59 15.18
C HIS A 77 7.35 9.93 14.77
N SER A 78 8.62 9.91 14.34
CA SER A 78 9.31 11.05 13.79
C SER A 78 8.72 11.33 12.41
N ALA A 79 8.12 12.51 12.25
CA ALA A 79 7.55 12.98 10.99
C ALA A 79 8.53 12.98 9.78
N THR A 80 9.82 12.72 10.04
CA THR A 80 10.93 12.65 9.09
C THR A 80 11.23 11.23 8.57
N GLY A 81 10.68 10.17 9.17
CA GLY A 81 10.82 8.80 8.67
C GLY A 81 9.86 8.54 7.52
N ALA A 82 10.36 8.12 6.35
CA ALA A 82 9.64 7.91 5.08
C ALA A 82 8.10 7.84 5.19
N THR A 83 7.45 8.98 4.95
CA THR A 83 6.00 9.16 5.06
C THR A 83 5.37 9.09 3.67
N GLY A 84 4.60 8.03 3.37
CA GLY A 84 3.71 8.04 2.21
C GLY A 84 2.29 8.40 2.68
N SER A 85 1.63 9.32 1.97
CA SER A 85 0.29 9.78 2.33
C SER A 85 -0.54 10.06 1.08
N ALA A 86 -1.78 9.58 1.08
CA ALA A 86 -2.70 9.81 -0.02
C ALA A 86 -4.09 10.18 0.51
N PHE A 87 -4.77 11.04 -0.24
CA PHE A 87 -6.15 11.43 -0.01
C PHE A 87 -6.99 11.03 -1.22
N GLU A 88 -8.02 10.20 -0.99
CA GLU A 88 -8.80 9.60 -2.07
C GLU A 88 -10.28 9.48 -1.70
N SER A 89 -11.13 9.31 -2.71
CA SER A 89 -12.58 9.16 -2.51
C SER A 89 -12.95 7.88 -1.77
N THR A 90 -12.11 6.83 -1.85
CA THR A 90 -12.34 5.55 -1.20
C THR A 90 -11.20 5.18 -0.24
N PRO A 91 -11.48 4.40 0.83
CA PRO A 91 -10.44 4.01 1.78
C PRO A 91 -9.39 3.09 1.15
N TRP A 92 -9.80 2.17 0.25
CA TRP A 92 -8.87 1.27 -0.44
C TRP A 92 -7.91 2.03 -1.35
N LEU A 93 -8.38 3.02 -2.12
CA LEU A 93 -7.50 3.76 -3.01
C LEU A 93 -6.52 4.63 -2.21
N ALA A 94 -6.97 5.25 -1.12
CA ALA A 94 -6.10 6.00 -0.20
C ALA A 94 -4.96 5.10 0.33
N VAL A 95 -5.30 3.93 0.86
CA VAL A 95 -4.32 2.99 1.41
C VAL A 95 -3.38 2.45 0.32
N GLN A 96 -3.90 2.08 -0.85
CA GLN A 96 -3.09 1.54 -1.94
C GLN A 96 -2.07 2.58 -2.45
N ARG A 97 -2.48 3.84 -2.64
CA ARG A 97 -1.58 4.91 -3.08
C ARG A 97 -0.54 5.26 -2.03
N ALA A 98 -0.95 5.46 -0.78
CA ALA A 98 -0.02 5.77 0.31
C ALA A 98 1.03 4.65 0.50
N ALA A 99 0.60 3.38 0.40
CA ALA A 99 1.51 2.23 0.49
C ALA A 99 2.48 2.19 -0.70
N TRP A 100 1.99 2.41 -1.92
CA TRP A 100 2.82 2.44 -3.13
C TRP A 100 3.91 3.52 -3.06
N GLU A 101 3.54 4.73 -2.65
CA GLU A 101 4.48 5.85 -2.46
C GLU A 101 5.56 5.50 -1.44
N THR A 102 5.15 4.97 -0.28
CA THR A 102 6.07 4.56 0.81
C THR A 102 7.09 3.52 0.33
N LEU A 103 6.62 2.47 -0.34
CA LEU A 103 7.48 1.38 -0.80
C LEU A 103 8.47 1.81 -1.89
N ARG A 104 8.09 2.79 -2.74
CA ARG A 104 8.96 3.38 -3.75
C ARG A 104 9.98 4.35 -3.17
N ALA A 105 9.60 5.17 -2.20
CA ALA A 105 10.52 6.07 -1.50
C ALA A 105 11.64 5.27 -0.80
N GLY A 106 11.27 4.18 -0.11
CA GLY A 106 12.23 3.28 0.56
C GLY A 106 13.15 2.48 -0.38
N ARG A 107 13.02 2.60 -1.71
CA ARG A 107 13.97 2.02 -2.69
C ARG A 107 15.07 3.00 -3.11
N SER A 108 14.92 4.29 -2.82
CA SER A 108 15.84 5.35 -3.26
C SER A 108 16.92 5.68 -2.23
N GLY A 109 16.92 5.02 -1.07
CA GLY A 109 17.87 5.21 0.04
C GLY A 109 18.87 4.05 0.22
N LEU A 110 19.17 3.31 -0.85
CA LEU A 110 20.24 2.31 -0.92
C LEU A 110 21.32 2.78 -1.89
#